data_AF-A0A1I6P8Y6-F1
#
_entry.id   AF-A0A1I6P8Y6-F1
#
_cell.length_a   1.000
_cell.length_b   1.000
_cell.length_c   1.000
_cell.angle_alpha   90.00
_cell.angle_beta   90.00
_cell.angle_gamma   90.00
#
_symmetry.space_group_name_H-M   'P 1'
#
loop_
_entity.id
_entity.type
_entity.pdbx_description
1 polymer ?
#
loop_
_entity_poly.entity_id
_entity_poly.type
_entity_poly.pdbx_seq_one_letter_code
_entity_poly.pdbx_strand_id
1 'polypeptide(L)'
;MIHQIDNNSNKSLGNENIEMETNVKTEDSTFPYVDVRMYGAKADGTQGTLTTEAIQRALDIALNEGGVDIFIPSGIYRITKYLTVYKNTKIRLGKNAILLRGHPGGIMKNGNSGDLFEGYNGNGNISIEGGTFDGNVLEFPQGFNMTGWARGGNLTFRDITFKDVINAHMMDINACRNVVIERCKFLGYKDATTDKSRGYAESIQISNHTKLGFSDFGAWDGEPCDNITIRDCYFGSSDTKGMNPIATGIGNHSSVMFLFNRNIKVINNTFENATYAGVRALKFGDMTIQGNTFLNCERAIAHSNPDGSSGEGQKDREGNDTGMPESGYNFVVKENTFSGTRREDIYIVGWQNDKKAAFFDSVKIIDNEFKESNSPEDFATIVLSYVDRCKIRGNTFKKSFRHIFFKQCRKLEIKYNSFEDSRNEFIYNTALTSSDNTDFLEDVDISNNIMINSGRVGIFLQSITRFFIDKNNIRNTSLEADNQRSAILVGSASKEGYIRDNRVRMSTTENKNKYGIEVTPTCSNVQVFNNDVEGKTGCVLVSSSAGFVGFFAYDTNGVKRKVTIDNNGTLVSSPV
;
A
#
# COMPACT_ATOMS: atom_id res chain seq x y z
N MET A 1 17.38 51.91 -25.04
CA MET A 1 16.49 52.88 -25.72
C MET A 1 15.35 52.08 -26.30
N ILE A 2 14.25 51.83 -25.57
CA ILE A 2 13.11 52.73 -25.31
C ILE A 2 12.56 53.35 -26.60
N HIS A 3 11.43 52.82 -27.05
CA HIS A 3 10.20 53.53 -27.44
C HIS A 3 9.07 52.48 -27.41
N GLN A 4 8.31 52.38 -26.31
CA GLN A 4 6.98 52.97 -26.05
C GLN A 4 5.97 52.79 -27.21
N ILE A 5 4.99 51.89 -27.04
CA ILE A 5 3.60 52.08 -26.56
C ILE A 5 2.67 52.52 -27.69
N ASP A 6 1.67 51.68 -27.98
CA ASP A 6 0.32 52.15 -28.30
C ASP A 6 -0.71 51.28 -27.57
N ASN A 7 -1.58 51.96 -26.82
CA ASN A 7 -2.79 51.45 -26.17
C ASN A 7 -3.97 51.69 -27.12
N ASN A 8 -4.84 50.70 -27.37
CA ASN A 8 -6.22 50.72 -26.88
C ASN A 8 -7.14 49.64 -27.47
N SER A 9 -7.93 49.12 -26.53
CA SER A 9 -9.39 48.85 -26.55
C SER A 9 -10.00 47.67 -27.33
N ASN A 10 -10.60 46.80 -26.50
CA ASN A 10 -11.93 46.20 -26.62
C ASN A 10 -12.34 45.56 -27.95
N LYS A 11 -12.45 44.22 -27.91
CA LYS A 11 -13.63 43.55 -28.43
C LYS A 11 -13.94 42.30 -27.61
N SER A 12 -15.19 42.26 -27.15
CA SER A 12 -15.85 41.12 -26.53
C SER A 12 -15.78 39.89 -27.43
N LEU A 13 -15.35 38.77 -26.86
CA LEU A 13 -15.71 37.42 -27.30
C LEU A 13 -16.55 36.90 -26.12
N GLY A 14 -17.88 36.82 -26.17
CA GLY A 14 -18.70 36.39 -27.29
C GLY A 14 -18.97 34.90 -27.10
N ASN A 15 -19.99 34.59 -26.29
CA ASN A 15 -20.70 33.31 -26.18
C ASN A 15 -19.93 32.06 -26.65
N GLU A 16 -19.20 31.43 -25.73
CA GLU A 16 -18.82 30.03 -25.95
C GLU A 16 -20.00 29.12 -25.62
N ASN A 17 -20.29 28.26 -26.59
CA ASN A 17 -21.32 27.24 -26.63
C ASN A 17 -21.50 26.54 -25.27
N ILE A 18 -22.65 26.78 -24.64
CA ILE A 18 -23.22 25.82 -23.69
C ILE A 18 -23.59 24.61 -24.54
N GLU A 19 -22.72 23.59 -24.57
CA GLU A 19 -23.15 22.26 -24.99
C GLU A 19 -24.41 21.92 -24.21
N MET A 20 -25.53 21.71 -24.90
CA MET A 20 -26.73 21.18 -24.27
C MET A 20 -26.36 19.80 -23.72
N GLU A 21 -26.13 19.70 -22.41
CA GLU A 21 -26.07 18.42 -21.72
C GLU A 21 -27.40 17.71 -21.99
N THR A 22 -27.38 16.75 -22.91
CA THR A 22 -28.57 16.01 -23.30
C THR A 22 -29.03 15.18 -22.10
N ASN A 23 -30.23 15.51 -21.64
CA ASN A 23 -31.00 14.83 -20.61
C ASN A 23 -31.45 13.44 -21.10
N VAL A 24 -30.50 12.53 -21.35
CA VAL A 24 -30.80 11.19 -21.87
C VAL A 24 -31.24 10.32 -20.70
N LYS A 25 -32.53 9.96 -20.70
CA LYS A 25 -33.06 8.84 -19.93
C LYS A 25 -32.32 7.59 -20.43
N THR A 26 -31.58 6.90 -19.57
CA THR A 26 -31.08 5.58 -19.94
C THR A 26 -32.28 4.66 -20.09
N GLU A 27 -32.43 3.98 -21.23
CA GLU A 27 -33.60 3.16 -21.56
C GLU A 27 -33.82 1.97 -20.60
N ASP A 28 -32.92 1.76 -19.63
CA ASP A 28 -32.89 0.61 -18.70
C ASP A 28 -33.31 0.91 -17.24
N SER A 29 -33.77 2.12 -16.89
CA SER A 29 -34.28 2.38 -15.54
C SER A 29 -35.79 2.19 -15.44
N THR A 30 -36.23 1.20 -14.65
CA THR A 30 -37.65 1.03 -14.26
C THR A 30 -38.10 2.04 -13.20
N PHE A 31 -37.17 2.82 -12.63
CA PHE A 31 -37.47 3.79 -11.59
C PHE A 31 -37.79 5.19 -12.16
N PRO A 32 -38.54 6.02 -11.40
CA PRO A 32 -38.81 7.39 -11.78
C PRO A 32 -37.54 8.16 -12.10
N TYR A 33 -37.58 8.91 -13.19
CA TYR A 33 -36.50 9.80 -13.60
C TYR A 33 -36.78 11.23 -13.10
N VAL A 34 -35.80 11.84 -12.43
CA VAL A 34 -35.96 13.13 -11.75
C VAL A 34 -34.84 14.09 -12.11
N ASP A 35 -35.20 15.26 -12.65
CA ASP A 35 -34.31 16.42 -12.68
C ASP A 35 -34.54 17.26 -11.42
N VAL A 36 -33.50 17.48 -10.62
CA VAL A 36 -33.63 18.19 -9.33
C VAL A 36 -34.14 19.63 -9.46
N ARG A 37 -34.03 20.26 -10.64
CA ARG A 37 -34.59 21.59 -10.90
C ARG A 37 -36.11 21.59 -10.85
N MET A 38 -36.76 20.47 -11.18
CA MET A 38 -38.22 20.31 -11.08
C MET A 38 -38.70 20.40 -9.62
N TYR A 39 -37.80 20.13 -8.66
CA TYR A 39 -38.07 20.24 -7.23
C TYR A 39 -37.56 21.57 -6.64
N GLY A 40 -37.09 22.50 -7.48
CA GLY A 40 -36.66 23.83 -7.08
C GLY A 40 -35.18 24.00 -6.74
N ALA A 41 -34.34 23.00 -7.05
CA ALA A 41 -32.90 23.10 -6.78
C ALA A 41 -32.28 24.29 -7.53
N LYS A 42 -31.49 25.10 -6.82
CA LYS A 42 -30.81 26.27 -7.37
C LYS A 42 -29.32 25.98 -7.55
N ALA A 43 -28.85 26.19 -8.78
CA ALA A 43 -27.50 25.90 -9.22
C ALA A 43 -26.56 27.13 -9.19
N ASP A 44 -26.87 28.11 -8.33
CA ASP A 44 -26.17 29.41 -8.22
C ASP A 44 -25.24 29.51 -6.99
N GLY A 45 -25.19 28.48 -6.15
CA GLY A 45 -24.38 28.44 -4.93
C GLY A 45 -24.89 29.30 -3.76
N THR A 46 -26.00 30.03 -3.89
CA THR A 46 -26.48 30.98 -2.88
C THR A 46 -27.67 30.46 -2.06
N GLN A 47 -28.58 29.71 -2.68
CA GLN A 47 -29.85 29.28 -2.06
C GLN A 47 -29.76 27.91 -1.38
N GLY A 48 -28.79 27.73 -0.48
CA GLY A 48 -28.39 26.42 0.03
C GLY A 48 -29.52 25.58 0.66
N THR A 49 -30.39 26.17 1.50
CA THR A 49 -31.50 25.43 2.13
C THR A 49 -32.50 24.92 1.10
N LEU A 50 -32.95 25.79 0.18
CA LEU A 50 -33.89 25.40 -0.88
C LEU A 50 -33.30 24.32 -1.79
N THR A 51 -32.02 24.46 -2.15
CA THR A 51 -31.30 23.46 -2.95
C THR A 51 -31.20 22.12 -2.25
N THR A 52 -30.83 22.12 -0.96
CA THR A 52 -30.69 20.89 -0.18
C THR A 52 -32.02 20.16 -0.03
N GLU A 53 -33.09 20.89 0.28
CA GLU A 53 -34.44 20.31 0.37
C GLU A 53 -34.95 19.79 -0.97
N ALA A 54 -34.68 20.49 -2.07
CA ALA A 54 -35.07 20.05 -3.41
C ALA A 54 -34.39 18.74 -3.81
N ILE A 55 -33.08 18.61 -3.57
CA ILE A 55 -32.34 17.38 -3.86
C ILE A 55 -32.79 16.26 -2.92
N GLN A 56 -33.00 16.54 -1.63
CA GLN A 56 -33.51 15.53 -0.70
C GLN A 56 -34.91 15.04 -1.10
N ARG A 57 -35.81 15.93 -1.54
CA ARG A 57 -37.13 15.52 -2.06
C ARG A 57 -37.02 14.58 -3.26
N ALA A 58 -36.05 14.79 -4.15
CA ALA A 58 -35.78 13.88 -5.25
C ALA A 58 -35.29 12.50 -4.75
N LEU A 59 -34.41 12.47 -3.75
CA LEU A 59 -33.92 11.24 -3.12
C LEU A 59 -35.04 10.49 -2.37
N ASP A 60 -35.93 11.21 -1.69
CA ASP A 60 -37.04 10.66 -0.91
C ASP A 60 -38.06 9.91 -1.79
N ILE A 61 -38.07 10.11 -3.12
CA ILE A 61 -38.92 9.34 -4.04
C ILE A 61 -38.63 7.84 -3.92
N ALA A 62 -37.37 7.46 -3.69
CA ALA A 62 -36.99 6.06 -3.52
C ALA A 62 -37.71 5.37 -2.35
N LEU A 63 -38.14 6.12 -1.32
CA LEU A 63 -38.89 5.58 -0.18
C LEU A 63 -40.27 5.08 -0.57
N ASN A 64 -40.91 5.73 -1.56
CA ASN A 64 -42.27 5.42 -1.98
C ASN A 64 -42.31 4.56 -3.25
N GLU A 65 -41.38 4.81 -4.18
CA GLU A 65 -41.34 4.18 -5.51
C GLU A 65 -40.34 3.01 -5.59
N GLY A 66 -39.68 2.69 -4.47
CA GLY A 66 -38.71 1.61 -4.37
C GLY A 66 -37.36 1.86 -5.06
N GLY A 67 -37.17 3.03 -5.69
CA GLY A 67 -35.91 3.49 -6.29
C GLY A 67 -36.11 4.79 -7.09
N VAL A 68 -35.01 5.39 -7.56
CA VAL A 68 -35.04 6.64 -8.34
C VAL A 68 -33.78 6.81 -9.22
N ASP A 69 -33.93 7.42 -10.40
CA ASP A 69 -32.81 7.90 -11.24
C ASP A 69 -32.82 9.43 -11.28
N ILE A 70 -31.82 10.04 -10.63
CA ILE A 70 -31.72 11.48 -10.41
C ILE A 70 -30.66 12.07 -11.34
N PHE A 71 -30.98 13.20 -11.94
CA PHE A 71 -30.04 14.05 -12.64
C PHE A 71 -29.88 15.41 -11.96
N ILE A 72 -28.62 15.77 -11.71
CA ILE A 72 -28.19 17.06 -11.18
C ILE A 72 -27.41 17.78 -12.30
N PRO A 73 -28.03 18.72 -13.03
CA PRO A 73 -27.36 19.38 -14.15
C PRO A 73 -26.19 20.25 -13.70
N SER A 74 -25.33 20.66 -14.63
CA SER A 74 -24.21 21.56 -14.32
C SER A 74 -24.61 22.83 -13.52
N GLY A 75 -23.72 23.27 -12.63
CA GLY A 75 -23.89 24.43 -11.75
C GLY A 75 -23.52 24.15 -10.29
N ILE A 76 -23.62 25.16 -9.42
CA ILE A 76 -23.17 25.08 -8.03
C ILE A 76 -24.35 24.89 -7.10
N TYR A 77 -24.40 23.76 -6.42
CA TYR A 77 -25.46 23.37 -5.50
C TYR A 77 -24.93 23.39 -4.08
N ARG A 78 -25.26 24.45 -3.34
CA ARG A 78 -24.86 24.58 -1.94
C ARG A 78 -25.69 23.65 -1.06
N ILE A 79 -25.02 22.77 -0.32
CA ILE A 79 -25.63 21.74 0.53
C ILE A 79 -25.51 22.17 1.99
N THR A 80 -26.62 22.37 2.70
CA THR A 80 -26.64 22.92 4.09
C THR A 80 -26.92 21.87 5.17
N LYS A 81 -27.10 20.61 4.78
CA LYS A 81 -27.13 19.42 5.65
C LYS A 81 -26.80 18.18 4.80
N TYR A 82 -26.41 17.08 5.44
CA TYR A 82 -26.25 15.80 4.74
C TYR A 82 -27.49 15.44 3.93
N LEU A 83 -27.27 15.02 2.68
CA LEU A 83 -28.25 14.34 1.85
C LEU A 83 -28.24 12.85 2.18
N THR A 84 -29.39 12.28 2.52
CA THR A 84 -29.54 10.84 2.75
C THR A 84 -29.92 10.15 1.44
N VAL A 85 -29.07 9.22 0.98
CA VAL A 85 -29.27 8.44 -0.23
C VAL A 85 -29.86 7.07 0.12
N TYR A 86 -31.05 6.78 -0.38
CA TYR A 86 -31.76 5.53 -0.09
C TYR A 86 -31.45 4.44 -1.12
N LYS A 87 -31.87 3.22 -0.80
CA LYS A 87 -31.68 2.03 -1.64
C LYS A 87 -32.21 2.24 -3.07
N ASN A 88 -31.58 1.59 -4.05
CA ASN A 88 -31.99 1.60 -5.47
C ASN A 88 -31.96 3.00 -6.11
N THR A 89 -30.92 3.77 -5.81
CA THR A 89 -30.78 5.15 -6.29
C THR A 89 -29.64 5.28 -7.30
N LYS A 90 -29.92 5.88 -8.46
CA LYS A 90 -28.91 6.33 -9.41
C LYS A 90 -28.84 7.86 -9.37
N ILE A 91 -27.66 8.44 -9.29
CA ILE A 91 -27.43 9.88 -9.36
C ILE A 91 -26.42 10.15 -10.46
N ARG A 92 -26.80 10.97 -11.43
CA ARG A 92 -25.93 11.47 -12.50
C ARG A 92 -25.78 12.97 -12.35
N LEU A 93 -24.54 13.41 -12.16
CA LEU A 93 -24.20 14.82 -12.09
C LEU A 93 -23.65 15.26 -13.44
N GLY A 94 -24.10 16.42 -13.92
CA GLY A 94 -23.49 17.12 -15.05
C GLY A 94 -22.01 17.33 -14.79
N LYS A 95 -21.21 17.40 -15.86
CA LYS A 95 -19.74 17.42 -15.75
C LYS A 95 -19.23 18.58 -14.87
N ASN A 96 -19.92 19.72 -14.94
CA ASN A 96 -19.59 20.93 -14.18
C ASN A 96 -20.53 21.16 -12.99
N ALA A 97 -21.25 20.12 -12.54
CA ALA A 97 -22.03 20.20 -11.31
C ALA A 97 -21.10 20.14 -10.09
N ILE A 98 -21.27 21.05 -9.14
CA ILE A 98 -20.52 21.12 -7.89
C ILE A 98 -21.52 21.01 -6.74
N LEU A 99 -21.42 19.95 -5.95
CA LEU A 99 -22.05 19.88 -4.64
C LEU A 99 -21.11 20.58 -3.65
N LEU A 100 -21.45 21.81 -3.28
CA LEU A 100 -20.63 22.68 -2.45
C LEU A 100 -21.07 22.59 -0.99
N ARG A 101 -20.18 22.16 -0.10
CA ARG A 101 -20.46 22.06 1.33
C ARG A 101 -20.82 23.43 1.93
N GLY A 102 -21.95 23.49 2.62
CA GLY A 102 -22.56 24.71 3.16
C GLY A 102 -22.89 24.63 4.65
N HIS A 103 -22.31 23.68 5.38
CA HIS A 103 -22.48 23.47 6.83
C HIS A 103 -21.29 22.69 7.43
N PRO A 104 -21.17 22.56 8.76
CA PRO A 104 -20.03 21.88 9.41
C PRO A 104 -19.89 20.37 9.15
N GLY A 105 -20.93 19.68 8.67
CA GLY A 105 -20.86 18.26 8.30
C GLY A 105 -20.48 18.04 6.83
N GLY A 106 -20.61 16.82 6.32
CA GLY A 106 -20.36 16.45 4.92
C GLY A 106 -21.58 16.52 4.00
N ILE A 107 -21.44 15.99 2.79
CA ILE A 107 -22.41 16.16 1.70
C ILE A 107 -23.44 15.01 1.69
N MET A 108 -23.01 13.75 1.74
CA MET A 108 -23.90 12.59 1.52
C MET A 108 -23.65 11.44 2.49
N LYS A 109 -24.71 10.71 2.80
CA LYS A 109 -24.63 9.40 3.47
C LYS A 109 -25.77 8.47 3.08
N ASN A 110 -25.64 7.16 3.29
CA ASN A 110 -26.69 6.18 2.96
C ASN A 110 -27.56 5.74 4.16
N GLY A 111 -27.75 6.59 5.16
CA GLY A 111 -28.57 6.24 6.31
C GLY A 111 -28.92 7.43 7.19
N ASN A 112 -30.05 7.30 7.87
CA ASN A 112 -30.53 8.24 8.86
C ASN A 112 -30.01 7.86 10.24
N SER A 113 -29.86 8.88 11.10
CA SER A 113 -29.56 8.63 12.51
C SER A 113 -30.65 7.75 13.13
N GLY A 114 -30.23 6.70 13.83
CA GLY A 114 -31.13 5.71 14.42
C GLY A 114 -31.45 4.51 13.54
N ASP A 115 -31.04 4.47 12.26
CA ASP A 115 -31.16 3.27 11.45
C ASP A 115 -30.34 2.12 12.09
N LEU A 116 -30.92 0.91 12.17
CA LEU A 116 -30.35 -0.26 12.85
C LEU A 116 -29.90 -1.34 11.86
N PHE A 117 -29.34 -0.95 10.71
CA PHE A 117 -28.87 -1.90 9.69
C PHE A 117 -27.77 -2.84 10.24
N GLU A 118 -27.83 -4.10 9.83
CA GLU A 118 -26.92 -5.19 10.22
C GLU A 118 -26.36 -5.89 8.98
N GLY A 119 -25.19 -6.53 9.10
CA GLY A 119 -24.52 -7.12 7.95
C GLY A 119 -24.37 -6.12 6.80
N TYR A 120 -24.85 -6.49 5.61
CA TYR A 120 -24.84 -5.67 4.39
C TYR A 120 -26.25 -5.28 3.91
N ASN A 121 -27.21 -5.11 4.85
CA ASN A 121 -28.63 -4.90 4.54
C ASN A 121 -29.09 -3.43 4.52
N GLY A 122 -28.19 -2.48 4.73
CA GLY A 122 -28.46 -1.05 4.65
C GLY A 122 -28.78 -0.58 3.23
N ASN A 123 -29.00 0.72 3.06
CA ASN A 123 -29.30 1.30 1.76
C ASN A 123 -28.16 0.99 0.77
N GLY A 124 -28.48 0.24 -0.27
CA GLY A 124 -27.54 -0.28 -1.26
C GLY A 124 -28.13 -0.27 -2.67
N ASN A 125 -27.45 -0.87 -3.64
CA ASN A 125 -27.76 -0.72 -5.06
C ASN A 125 -27.81 0.76 -5.45
N ILE A 126 -26.73 1.48 -5.12
CA ILE A 126 -26.58 2.92 -5.32
C ILE A 126 -25.46 3.16 -6.34
N SER A 127 -25.73 4.03 -7.32
CA SER A 127 -24.72 4.49 -8.29
C SER A 127 -24.67 6.00 -8.30
N ILE A 128 -23.48 6.58 -8.16
CA ILE A 128 -23.25 8.03 -8.26
C ILE A 128 -22.17 8.27 -9.31
N GLU A 129 -22.49 9.09 -10.31
CA GLU A 129 -21.61 9.34 -11.45
C GLU A 129 -21.49 10.85 -11.74
N GLY A 130 -20.26 11.32 -11.92
CA GLY A 130 -19.95 12.67 -12.39
C GLY A 130 -19.85 13.74 -11.30
N GLY A 131 -19.51 14.96 -11.74
CA GLY A 131 -19.50 16.16 -10.92
C GLY A 131 -18.34 16.28 -9.92
N THR A 132 -18.44 17.28 -9.05
CA THR A 132 -17.46 17.59 -7.99
C THR A 132 -18.14 17.71 -6.64
N PHE A 133 -17.54 17.09 -5.63
CA PHE A 133 -17.94 17.17 -4.23
C PHE A 133 -16.89 18.04 -3.54
N ASP A 134 -17.23 19.29 -3.28
CA ASP A 134 -16.30 20.31 -2.79
C ASP A 134 -16.55 20.58 -1.30
N GLY A 135 -15.50 20.36 -0.50
CA GLY A 135 -15.52 20.53 0.95
C GLY A 135 -15.62 21.97 1.42
N ASN A 136 -15.49 22.96 0.54
CA ASN A 136 -15.62 24.38 0.83
C ASN A 136 -14.86 24.82 2.10
N VAL A 137 -13.62 24.32 2.22
CA VAL A 137 -12.84 24.34 3.46
C VAL A 137 -12.41 25.74 3.91
N LEU A 138 -12.45 26.73 3.01
CA LEU A 138 -12.17 28.13 3.33
C LEU A 138 -13.32 28.78 4.10
N GLU A 139 -14.56 28.39 3.81
CA GLU A 139 -15.74 28.87 4.52
C GLU A 139 -16.06 28.00 5.74
N PHE A 140 -15.86 26.68 5.63
CA PHE A 140 -16.06 25.72 6.71
C PHE A 140 -14.75 25.03 7.06
N PRO A 141 -13.94 25.57 7.99
CA PRO A 141 -12.62 25.02 8.31
C PRO A 141 -12.65 23.89 9.36
N GLN A 142 -13.82 23.35 9.69
CA GLN A 142 -13.97 22.23 10.64
C GLN A 142 -13.70 20.89 9.95
N GLY A 143 -13.22 19.90 10.73
CA GLY A 143 -13.06 18.53 10.22
C GLY A 143 -14.40 17.83 9.96
N PHE A 144 -14.45 17.01 8.91
CA PHE A 144 -15.68 16.36 8.46
C PHE A 144 -15.39 15.16 7.55
N ASN A 145 -16.24 14.13 7.59
CA ASN A 145 -16.31 13.13 6.53
C ASN A 145 -17.13 13.71 5.37
N MET A 146 -16.60 13.74 4.15
CA MET A 146 -17.32 14.27 2.99
C MET A 146 -18.51 13.37 2.61
N THR A 147 -18.29 12.05 2.60
CA THR A 147 -19.35 11.07 2.41
C THR A 147 -19.23 9.88 3.36
N GLY A 148 -20.36 9.32 3.79
CA GLY A 148 -20.43 8.19 4.72
C GLY A 148 -21.29 7.05 4.20
N TRP A 149 -20.68 5.87 4.04
CA TRP A 149 -21.32 4.68 3.50
C TRP A 149 -21.22 3.56 4.51
N ALA A 150 -22.35 3.12 5.03
CA ALA A 150 -22.37 2.04 6.00
C ALA A 150 -23.41 0.98 5.64
N ARG A 151 -23.07 -0.30 5.88
CA ARG A 151 -23.98 -1.45 5.77
C ARG A 151 -24.56 -1.69 4.37
N GLY A 152 -24.07 -0.97 3.35
CA GLY A 152 -24.61 -1.02 1.99
C GLY A 152 -24.00 -2.14 1.15
N GLY A 153 -24.83 -2.78 0.32
CA GLY A 153 -24.39 -3.71 -0.72
C GLY A 153 -24.51 -3.10 -2.12
N ASN A 154 -23.61 -3.40 -3.05
CA ASN A 154 -23.66 -2.98 -4.46
C ASN A 154 -23.63 -1.46 -4.61
N LEU A 155 -22.48 -0.84 -4.33
CA LEU A 155 -22.29 0.61 -4.45
C LEU A 155 -21.32 0.92 -5.59
N THR A 156 -21.64 1.92 -6.42
CA THR A 156 -20.79 2.37 -7.53
C THR A 156 -20.56 3.87 -7.46
N PHE A 157 -19.31 4.30 -7.52
CA PHE A 157 -18.90 5.69 -7.58
C PHE A 157 -17.97 5.88 -8.78
N ARG A 158 -18.30 6.81 -9.66
CA ARG A 158 -17.64 6.90 -10.95
C ARG A 158 -17.46 8.34 -11.44
N ASP A 159 -16.30 8.65 -12.00
CA ASP A 159 -16.05 9.94 -12.66
C ASP A 159 -16.33 11.16 -11.74
N ILE A 160 -16.13 11.00 -10.42
CA ILE A 160 -16.36 12.05 -9.39
C ILE A 160 -15.04 12.69 -8.99
N THR A 161 -15.02 14.02 -8.84
CA THR A 161 -13.93 14.72 -8.13
C THR A 161 -14.31 14.99 -6.68
N PHE A 162 -13.63 14.39 -5.72
CA PHE A 162 -13.69 14.73 -4.31
C PHE A 162 -12.58 15.73 -4.01
N LYS A 163 -12.97 16.92 -3.55
CA LYS A 163 -12.05 18.05 -3.37
C LYS A 163 -12.11 18.58 -1.95
N ASP A 164 -10.95 18.61 -1.31
CA ASP A 164 -10.63 19.20 -0.02
C ASP A 164 -11.36 18.61 1.18
N VAL A 165 -10.62 17.92 2.06
CA VAL A 165 -11.13 17.47 3.36
C VAL A 165 -10.18 17.86 4.49
N ILE A 166 -10.76 18.15 5.67
CA ILE A 166 -10.01 18.50 6.88
C ILE A 166 -10.15 17.38 7.92
N ASN A 167 -9.03 16.94 8.50
CA ASN A 167 -8.92 15.98 9.62
C ASN A 167 -9.50 14.57 9.42
N ALA A 168 -10.19 14.30 8.31
CA ALA A 168 -11.08 13.16 8.17
C ALA A 168 -11.14 12.67 6.70
N HIS A 169 -12.22 12.01 6.28
CA HIS A 169 -12.23 11.15 5.09
C HIS A 169 -13.07 11.74 3.95
N MET A 170 -12.61 11.62 2.69
CA MET A 170 -13.45 11.97 1.53
C MET A 170 -14.55 10.91 1.34
N MET A 171 -14.21 9.65 1.58
CA MET A 171 -15.15 8.53 1.62
C MET A 171 -14.87 7.67 2.85
N ASP A 172 -15.85 7.53 3.72
CA ASP A 172 -15.80 6.65 4.87
C ASP A 172 -16.72 5.43 4.62
N ILE A 173 -16.13 4.25 4.40
CA ILE A 173 -16.83 3.03 3.96
C ILE A 173 -16.75 1.99 5.07
N ASN A 174 -17.89 1.62 5.63
CA ASN A 174 -17.99 0.77 6.82
C ASN A 174 -18.95 -0.40 6.58
N ALA A 175 -18.51 -1.64 6.84
CA ALA A 175 -19.32 -2.85 6.62
C ALA A 175 -20.08 -2.83 5.26
N CYS A 176 -19.43 -2.43 4.18
CA CYS A 176 -20.04 -2.44 2.84
C CYS A 176 -19.55 -3.64 2.03
N ARG A 177 -20.38 -4.12 1.09
CA ARG A 177 -20.05 -5.24 0.21
C ARG A 177 -20.29 -4.91 -1.25
N ASN A 178 -19.42 -5.38 -2.13
CA ASN A 178 -19.49 -5.16 -3.59
C ASN A 178 -19.48 -3.65 -3.91
N VAL A 179 -18.36 -2.99 -3.62
CA VAL A 179 -18.19 -1.56 -3.90
C VAL A 179 -17.21 -1.37 -5.04
N VAL A 180 -17.56 -0.51 -6.01
CA VAL A 180 -16.69 -0.10 -7.11
C VAL A 180 -16.51 1.41 -7.05
N ILE A 181 -15.26 1.86 -7.01
CA ILE A 181 -14.86 3.26 -7.10
C ILE A 181 -13.93 3.36 -8.30
N GLU A 182 -14.34 4.08 -9.35
CA GLU A 182 -13.56 4.10 -10.59
C GLU A 182 -13.48 5.48 -11.25
N ARG A 183 -12.31 5.80 -11.81
CA ARG A 183 -12.08 7.06 -12.55
C ARG A 183 -12.36 8.32 -11.72
N CYS A 184 -12.29 8.22 -10.40
CA CYS A 184 -12.48 9.34 -9.48
C CYS A 184 -11.16 10.07 -9.20
N LYS A 185 -11.26 11.31 -8.73
CA LYS A 185 -10.13 12.11 -8.25
C LYS A 185 -10.32 12.45 -6.77
N PHE A 186 -9.27 12.29 -5.98
CA PHE A 186 -9.24 12.61 -4.55
C PHE A 186 -8.14 13.65 -4.31
N LEU A 187 -8.54 14.90 -4.09
CA LEU A 187 -7.66 16.06 -4.18
C LEU A 187 -7.71 16.88 -2.90
N GLY A 188 -6.57 17.08 -2.25
CA GLY A 188 -6.44 18.04 -1.15
C GLY A 188 -6.79 17.48 0.23
N TYR A 189 -5.84 17.56 1.16
CA TYR A 189 -6.02 17.22 2.57
C TYR A 189 -5.39 18.27 3.48
N LYS A 190 -5.96 18.46 4.67
CA LYS A 190 -5.34 19.26 5.73
C LYS A 190 -5.59 18.67 7.10
N ASP A 191 -4.50 18.50 7.84
CA ASP A 191 -4.55 18.31 9.29
C ASP A 191 -4.56 19.68 10.00
N ALA A 192 -5.75 20.05 10.45
CA ALA A 192 -6.03 21.26 11.22
C ALA A 192 -6.09 21.00 12.74
N THR A 193 -5.76 19.81 13.25
CA THR A 193 -5.60 19.63 14.70
C THR A 193 -4.38 20.41 15.20
N THR A 194 -4.41 20.78 16.48
CA THR A 194 -3.32 21.55 17.12
C THR A 194 -2.05 20.71 17.25
N ASP A 195 -2.20 19.41 17.52
CA ASP A 195 -1.13 18.45 17.78
C ASP A 195 -0.64 17.71 16.52
N LYS A 196 -1.25 17.96 15.37
CA LYS A 196 -0.97 17.26 14.10
C LYS A 196 -1.14 15.74 14.17
N SER A 197 -2.12 15.29 14.97
CA SER A 197 -2.45 13.88 15.18
C SER A 197 -3.32 13.25 14.09
N ARG A 198 -3.64 13.96 13.00
CA ARG A 198 -4.45 13.45 11.88
C ARG A 198 -3.69 13.45 10.56
N GLY A 199 -2.38 13.67 10.55
CA GLY A 199 -1.53 13.63 9.35
C GLY A 199 -1.47 12.29 8.59
N TYR A 200 -2.21 11.27 9.01
CA TYR A 200 -2.27 9.94 8.40
C TYR A 200 -3.63 9.58 7.78
N ALA A 201 -4.66 10.44 7.90
CA ALA A 201 -6.04 10.08 7.56
C ALA A 201 -6.20 9.68 6.07
N GLU A 202 -7.04 8.67 5.84
CA GLU A 202 -7.29 8.10 4.52
C GLU A 202 -8.29 8.93 3.73
N SER A 203 -8.04 9.13 2.43
CA SER A 203 -9.01 9.72 1.51
C SER A 203 -10.21 8.79 1.34
N ILE A 204 -9.94 7.49 1.19
CA ILE A 204 -10.92 6.40 1.24
C ILE A 204 -10.59 5.50 2.44
N GLN A 205 -11.42 5.57 3.48
CA GLN A 205 -11.35 4.65 4.61
C GLN A 205 -12.22 3.42 4.33
N ILE A 206 -11.65 2.22 4.52
CA ILE A 206 -12.35 0.93 4.39
C ILE A 206 -12.29 0.23 5.75
N SER A 207 -13.41 0.24 6.49
CA SER A 207 -13.38 -0.11 7.91
C SER A 207 -14.41 -1.16 8.33
N ASN A 208 -14.08 -1.82 9.43
CA ASN A 208 -15.04 -2.48 10.27
C ASN A 208 -16.02 -1.44 10.84
N HIS A 209 -17.30 -1.79 10.94
CA HIS A 209 -18.31 -0.85 11.41
C HIS A 209 -18.40 -0.85 12.93
N THR A 210 -17.73 0.13 13.55
CA THR A 210 -17.69 0.34 15.00
C THR A 210 -18.22 1.73 15.37
N LYS A 211 -18.69 1.90 16.60
CA LYS A 211 -19.24 3.19 17.05
C LYS A 211 -18.21 4.31 17.07
N LEU A 212 -16.95 3.98 17.37
CA LEU A 212 -15.84 4.96 17.37
C LEU A 212 -15.38 5.32 15.96
N GLY A 213 -15.43 4.38 15.01
CA GLY A 213 -15.09 4.63 13.62
C GLY A 213 -16.16 5.43 12.88
N PHE A 214 -17.41 4.94 12.90
CA PHE A 214 -18.55 5.54 12.23
C PHE A 214 -19.80 5.52 13.11
N SER A 215 -20.14 6.66 13.72
CA SER A 215 -21.21 6.76 14.74
C SER A 215 -22.57 7.19 14.21
N ASP A 216 -22.70 7.41 12.90
CA ASP A 216 -23.88 8.05 12.32
C ASP A 216 -25.13 7.15 12.35
N PHE A 217 -24.99 5.85 12.06
CA PHE A 217 -26.08 4.85 12.05
C PHE A 217 -25.56 3.42 11.92
N GLY A 218 -26.47 2.44 11.98
CA GLY A 218 -26.22 1.00 11.89
C GLY A 218 -25.91 0.36 13.23
N ALA A 219 -26.10 -0.96 13.35
CA ALA A 219 -25.55 -1.73 14.47
C ALA A 219 -24.03 -1.58 14.49
N TRP A 220 -23.36 -1.54 15.63
CA TRP A 220 -21.90 -1.38 15.73
C TRP A 220 -21.20 -2.65 16.20
N ASP A 221 -21.37 -3.73 15.42
CA ASP A 221 -20.91 -5.10 15.72
C ASP A 221 -19.53 -5.47 15.13
N GLY A 222 -18.81 -4.51 14.55
CA GLY A 222 -17.49 -4.72 13.95
C GLY A 222 -17.50 -5.44 12.58
N GLU A 223 -18.65 -5.61 11.94
CA GLU A 223 -18.76 -6.23 10.61
C GLU A 223 -17.77 -5.60 9.61
N PRO A 224 -16.98 -6.40 8.87
CA PRO A 224 -15.97 -5.90 7.94
C PRO A 224 -16.54 -5.52 6.56
N CYS A 225 -15.79 -4.72 5.82
CA CYS A 225 -15.99 -4.57 4.38
C CYS A 225 -15.52 -5.81 3.61
N ASP A 226 -16.19 -6.12 2.49
CA ASP A 226 -15.89 -7.30 1.65
C ASP A 226 -16.10 -6.98 0.16
N ASN A 227 -15.15 -7.36 -0.70
CA ASN A 227 -15.22 -7.15 -2.15
C ASN A 227 -15.32 -5.66 -2.55
N ILE A 228 -14.21 -4.95 -2.39
CA ILE A 228 -14.07 -3.53 -2.74
C ILE A 228 -13.06 -3.39 -3.88
N THR A 229 -13.41 -2.70 -4.95
CA THR A 229 -12.50 -2.39 -6.07
C THR A 229 -12.36 -0.88 -6.24
N ILE A 230 -11.14 -0.38 -6.12
CA ILE A 230 -10.76 1.00 -6.43
C ILE A 230 -9.84 0.97 -7.65
N ARG A 231 -10.28 1.56 -8.77
CA ARG A 231 -9.51 1.50 -10.02
C ARG A 231 -9.48 2.77 -10.85
N ASP A 232 -8.40 2.96 -11.59
CA ASP A 232 -8.26 4.06 -12.55
C ASP A 232 -8.45 5.45 -11.90
N CYS A 233 -8.25 5.57 -10.58
CA CYS A 233 -8.42 6.81 -9.82
C CYS A 233 -7.10 7.58 -9.68
N TYR A 234 -7.21 8.86 -9.38
CA TYR A 234 -6.09 9.75 -9.08
C TYR A 234 -6.18 10.32 -7.66
N PHE A 235 -5.06 10.32 -6.95
CA PHE A 235 -4.93 10.88 -5.61
C PHE A 235 -3.79 11.90 -5.56
N GLY A 236 -4.06 13.12 -5.10
CA GLY A 236 -3.04 14.17 -5.06
C GLY A 236 -3.48 15.51 -4.46
N SER A 237 -2.87 16.60 -4.94
CA SER A 237 -3.15 17.96 -4.48
C SER A 237 -4.42 18.54 -5.09
N SER A 238 -5.08 19.42 -4.34
CA SER A 238 -6.01 20.40 -4.90
C SER A 238 -5.29 21.72 -5.20
N ASP A 239 -6.01 22.65 -5.81
CA ASP A 239 -5.60 24.04 -6.07
C ASP A 239 -6.01 25.01 -4.94
N THR A 240 -6.66 24.51 -3.88
CA THR A 240 -7.18 25.33 -2.80
C THR A 240 -6.06 25.79 -1.86
N LYS A 241 -6.02 27.11 -1.60
CA LYS A 241 -5.00 27.72 -0.74
C LYS A 241 -4.99 27.09 0.66
N GLY A 242 -3.80 26.66 1.10
CA GLY A 242 -3.59 26.11 2.43
C GLY A 242 -3.93 24.63 2.57
N MET A 243 -4.24 23.95 1.46
CA MET A 243 -4.36 22.51 1.38
C MET A 243 -3.04 21.87 0.95
N ASN A 244 -2.81 20.64 1.40
CA ASN A 244 -1.69 19.81 1.00
C ASN A 244 -2.17 18.70 0.05
N PRO A 245 -1.26 17.95 -0.60
CA PRO A 245 -1.62 16.64 -1.14
C PRO A 245 -2.30 15.77 -0.07
N ILE A 246 -3.03 14.74 -0.51
CA ILE A 246 -3.62 13.73 0.37
C ILE A 246 -2.60 13.19 1.39
N ALA A 247 -3.06 12.89 2.61
CA ALA A 247 -2.23 12.19 3.60
C ALA A 247 -2.08 10.72 3.24
N THR A 248 -3.17 9.96 3.37
CA THR A 248 -3.26 8.59 2.88
C THR A 248 -4.28 8.49 1.76
N GLY A 249 -4.00 7.70 0.71
CA GLY A 249 -4.96 7.43 -0.36
C GLY A 249 -6.07 6.48 0.11
N ILE A 250 -5.72 5.21 0.32
CA ILE A 250 -6.67 4.13 0.63
C ILE A 250 -6.20 3.36 1.87
N GLY A 251 -7.09 3.05 2.80
CA GLY A 251 -6.68 2.22 3.94
C GLY A 251 -7.63 2.18 5.12
N ASN A 252 -7.06 1.85 6.27
CA ASN A 252 -7.68 2.02 7.58
C ASN A 252 -6.61 2.11 8.68
N HIS A 253 -6.89 2.85 9.76
CA HIS A 253 -6.03 3.02 10.93
C HIS A 253 -6.59 2.43 12.23
N SER A 254 -7.65 1.64 12.11
CA SER A 254 -8.15 0.80 13.20
C SER A 254 -8.53 -0.60 12.68
N SER A 255 -8.86 -1.50 13.59
CA SER A 255 -9.26 -2.88 13.29
C SER A 255 -10.16 -3.42 14.41
N VAL A 256 -10.83 -4.54 14.13
CA VAL A 256 -11.52 -5.34 15.14
C VAL A 256 -10.92 -6.74 15.10
N MET A 257 -10.46 -7.27 16.22
CA MET A 257 -9.79 -8.57 16.29
C MET A 257 -10.67 -9.68 15.71
N PHE A 258 -10.04 -10.65 15.03
CA PHE A 258 -10.67 -11.78 14.35
C PHE A 258 -11.56 -11.43 13.14
N LEU A 259 -11.77 -10.13 12.86
CA LEU A 259 -12.56 -9.64 11.72
C LEU A 259 -11.70 -8.84 10.75
N PHE A 260 -11.74 -9.21 9.48
CA PHE A 260 -10.82 -8.69 8.46
C PHE A 260 -11.61 -8.00 7.36
N ASN A 261 -11.30 -6.73 7.09
CA ASN A 261 -11.67 -6.12 5.81
C ASN A 261 -10.94 -6.89 4.72
N ARG A 262 -11.67 -7.41 3.72
CA ARG A 262 -11.11 -8.38 2.78
C ARG A 262 -11.60 -8.28 1.35
N ASN A 263 -10.91 -8.99 0.45
CA ASN A 263 -11.18 -8.99 -0.98
C ASN A 263 -11.09 -7.57 -1.56
N ILE A 264 -10.00 -6.87 -1.27
CA ILE A 264 -9.80 -5.47 -1.65
C ILE A 264 -8.83 -5.39 -2.84
N LYS A 265 -9.25 -4.68 -3.88
CA LYS A 265 -8.48 -4.51 -5.11
C LYS A 265 -8.20 -3.03 -5.35
N VAL A 266 -6.92 -2.68 -5.43
CA VAL A 266 -6.42 -1.35 -5.76
C VAL A 266 -5.68 -1.45 -7.09
N ILE A 267 -6.31 -1.04 -8.19
CA ILE A 267 -5.86 -1.37 -9.55
C ILE A 267 -5.66 -0.11 -10.40
N ASN A 268 -4.52 0.04 -11.06
CA ASN A 268 -4.29 1.11 -12.06
C ASN A 268 -4.53 2.54 -11.55
N ASN A 269 -4.32 2.80 -10.26
CA ASN A 269 -4.44 4.13 -9.69
C ASN A 269 -3.10 4.88 -9.72
N THR A 270 -3.17 6.21 -9.67
CA THR A 270 -2.00 7.07 -9.47
C THR A 270 -2.08 7.73 -8.11
N PHE A 271 -1.06 7.53 -7.28
CA PHE A 271 -0.87 8.24 -6.01
C PHE A 271 0.29 9.20 -6.17
N GLU A 272 0.03 10.51 -6.09
CA GLU A 272 1.04 11.53 -6.25
C GLU A 272 1.21 12.35 -4.96
N ASN A 273 2.45 12.47 -4.49
CA ASN A 273 2.84 13.32 -3.36
C ASN A 273 2.13 13.00 -2.03
N ALA A 274 1.55 11.81 -1.87
CA ALA A 274 0.91 11.40 -0.63
C ALA A 274 1.83 11.64 0.57
N THR A 275 1.38 12.42 1.56
CA THR A 275 2.25 12.91 2.64
C THR A 275 2.45 11.88 3.76
N TYR A 276 1.68 10.79 3.76
CA TYR A 276 1.86 9.67 4.67
C TYR A 276 2.01 8.33 3.91
N ALA A 277 1.00 7.92 3.14
CA ALA A 277 1.05 6.68 2.36
C ALA A 277 0.14 6.71 1.12
N GLY A 278 0.52 6.06 0.02
CA GLY A 278 -0.45 5.79 -1.05
C GLY A 278 -1.55 4.84 -0.56
N VAL A 279 -1.14 3.67 -0.06
CA VAL A 279 -2.02 2.65 0.53
C VAL A 279 -1.55 2.27 1.93
N ARG A 280 -2.48 2.24 2.90
CA ARG A 280 -2.22 1.90 4.31
C ARG A 280 -3.21 0.85 4.82
N ALA A 281 -2.87 -0.42 4.67
CA ALA A 281 -3.72 -1.52 5.13
C ALA A 281 -3.37 -1.93 6.57
N LEU A 282 -4.32 -1.84 7.50
CA LEU A 282 -4.17 -2.39 8.85
C LEU A 282 -4.89 -3.75 8.93
N LYS A 283 -4.12 -4.84 8.99
CA LYS A 283 -4.57 -6.25 8.99
C LYS A 283 -5.72 -6.58 8.00
N PHE A 284 -5.68 -6.06 6.79
CA PHE A 284 -6.58 -6.52 5.72
C PHE A 284 -6.24 -7.95 5.28
N GLY A 285 -7.25 -8.71 4.84
CA GLY A 285 -7.11 -10.03 4.24
C GLY A 285 -7.40 -10.00 2.73
N ASP A 286 -6.82 -10.89 1.95
CA ASP A 286 -7.12 -11.05 0.51
C ASP A 286 -7.08 -9.71 -0.26
N MET A 287 -5.91 -9.06 -0.28
CA MET A 287 -5.76 -7.74 -0.91
C MET A 287 -4.78 -7.79 -2.08
N THR A 288 -5.18 -7.16 -3.20
CA THR A 288 -4.37 -7.02 -4.41
C THR A 288 -4.12 -5.55 -4.73
N ILE A 289 -2.86 -5.16 -4.85
CA ILE A 289 -2.40 -3.85 -5.30
C ILE A 289 -1.66 -4.08 -6.63
N GLN A 290 -2.29 -3.70 -7.74
CA GLN A 290 -1.81 -4.04 -9.08
C GLN A 290 -1.79 -2.84 -10.03
N GLY A 291 -0.72 -2.70 -10.82
CA GLY A 291 -0.70 -1.74 -11.94
C GLY A 291 -0.69 -0.28 -11.52
N ASN A 292 -0.49 0.02 -10.23
CA ASN A 292 -0.55 1.39 -9.72
C ASN A 292 0.78 2.12 -9.92
N THR A 293 0.70 3.44 -9.98
CA THR A 293 1.85 4.32 -10.05
C THR A 293 1.93 5.16 -8.77
N PHE A 294 3.04 5.02 -8.04
CA PHE A 294 3.33 5.80 -6.83
C PHE A 294 4.44 6.81 -7.12
N LEU A 295 4.12 8.10 -7.05
CA LEU A 295 5.01 9.20 -7.39
C LEU A 295 5.27 10.06 -6.17
N ASN A 296 6.53 10.12 -5.73
CA ASN A 296 6.97 11.00 -4.65
C ASN A 296 6.12 10.86 -3.37
N CYS A 297 5.61 9.67 -3.07
CA CYS A 297 4.90 9.42 -1.82
C CYS A 297 5.88 9.40 -0.65
N GLU A 298 5.38 9.68 0.56
CA GLU A 298 6.17 9.46 1.77
C GLU A 298 6.47 7.97 1.96
N ARG A 299 5.42 7.14 1.94
CA ARG A 299 5.49 5.70 1.65
C ARG A 299 4.55 5.39 0.50
N ALA A 300 4.87 4.39 -0.32
CA ALA A 300 3.90 3.94 -1.30
C ALA A 300 2.87 2.99 -0.65
N ILE A 301 3.32 1.88 -0.07
CA ILE A 301 2.46 0.87 0.54
C ILE A 301 2.93 0.57 1.97
N ALA A 302 2.02 0.71 2.94
CA ALA A 302 2.21 0.27 4.31
C ALA A 302 1.15 -0.80 4.67
N HIS A 303 1.62 -1.96 5.14
CA HIS A 303 0.76 -3.01 5.68
C HIS A 303 1.25 -3.42 7.06
N SER A 304 0.49 -3.06 8.09
CA SER A 304 0.82 -3.33 9.48
C SER A 304 -0.35 -4.00 10.20
N ASN A 305 -0.13 -4.35 11.47
CA ASN A 305 -1.12 -4.96 12.33
C ASN A 305 -1.16 -4.31 13.71
N PRO A 306 -2.25 -4.52 14.47
CA PRO A 306 -2.25 -4.33 15.92
C PRO A 306 -1.10 -5.08 16.59
N ASP A 307 -0.35 -4.41 17.47
CA ASP A 307 0.86 -4.92 18.15
C ASP A 307 0.63 -5.73 19.44
N GLY A 308 -0.61 -5.83 19.93
CA GLY A 308 -0.97 -6.50 21.19
C GLY A 308 -0.78 -5.66 22.46
N SER A 309 -0.36 -4.39 22.40
CA SER A 309 -0.01 -3.61 23.60
C SER A 309 -1.23 -3.08 24.38
N SER A 310 -2.13 -2.36 23.70
CA SER A 310 -3.52 -2.02 24.06
C SER A 310 -4.03 -0.94 23.10
N GLY A 311 -5.34 -0.85 22.91
CA GLY A 311 -5.94 0.21 22.08
C GLY A 311 -7.16 -0.25 21.29
N GLU A 312 -7.85 0.69 20.63
CA GLU A 312 -9.10 0.36 19.93
C GLU A 312 -8.94 -0.71 18.85
N GLY A 313 -7.80 -0.72 18.14
CA GLY A 313 -7.49 -1.74 17.14
C GLY A 313 -7.25 -3.16 17.69
N GLN A 314 -7.08 -3.30 19.02
CA GLN A 314 -6.79 -4.56 19.74
C GLN A 314 -8.03 -5.24 20.30
N LYS A 315 -9.20 -4.60 20.18
CA LYS A 315 -10.45 -5.09 20.76
C LYS A 315 -11.17 -6.06 19.83
N ASP A 316 -11.81 -7.06 20.41
CA ASP A 316 -12.80 -7.89 19.72
C ASP A 316 -14.13 -7.12 19.52
N ARG A 317 -15.12 -7.77 18.89
CA ARG A 317 -16.42 -7.15 18.61
C ARG A 317 -17.23 -6.85 19.88
N GLU A 318 -16.96 -7.56 20.97
CA GLU A 318 -17.55 -7.33 22.28
C GLU A 318 -16.88 -6.16 23.02
N GLY A 319 -15.77 -5.65 22.49
CA GLY A 319 -15.02 -4.53 23.07
C GLY A 319 -13.95 -4.96 24.08
N ASN A 320 -13.66 -6.26 24.21
CA ASN A 320 -12.61 -6.76 25.08
C ASN A 320 -11.25 -6.61 24.39
N ASP A 321 -10.27 -6.07 25.12
CA ASP A 321 -8.88 -6.06 24.65
C ASP A 321 -8.32 -7.50 24.67
N THR A 322 -7.82 -7.96 23.52
CA THR A 322 -7.29 -9.32 23.38
C THR A 322 -5.85 -9.45 23.88
N GLY A 323 -5.12 -8.33 24.03
CA GLY A 323 -3.70 -8.31 24.38
C GLY A 323 -2.79 -9.04 23.39
N MET A 324 -3.26 -9.31 22.17
CA MET A 324 -2.58 -10.16 21.20
C MET A 324 -2.45 -9.48 19.84
N PRO A 325 -1.28 -9.59 19.17
CA PRO A 325 -1.14 -9.08 17.82
C PRO A 325 -1.88 -9.96 16.80
N GLU A 326 -2.39 -9.38 15.72
CA GLU A 326 -3.06 -10.13 14.64
C GLU A 326 -2.82 -9.54 13.24
N SER A 327 -2.14 -10.29 12.38
CA SER A 327 -1.74 -9.88 11.05
C SER A 327 -2.77 -10.26 9.98
N GLY A 328 -2.74 -9.52 8.87
CA GLY A 328 -3.47 -9.85 7.66
C GLY A 328 -2.89 -11.06 6.92
N TYR A 329 -3.51 -11.44 5.80
CA TYR A 329 -3.10 -12.59 5.00
C TYR A 329 -3.43 -12.39 3.51
N ASN A 330 -2.78 -13.16 2.64
CA ASN A 330 -2.98 -13.16 1.18
C ASN A 330 -2.83 -11.76 0.57
N PHE A 331 -1.63 -11.21 0.67
CA PHE A 331 -1.31 -9.88 0.15
C PHE A 331 -0.52 -9.97 -1.15
N VAL A 332 -1.02 -9.33 -2.21
CA VAL A 332 -0.41 -9.35 -3.54
C VAL A 332 -0.10 -7.92 -3.99
N VAL A 333 1.18 -7.63 -4.23
CA VAL A 333 1.67 -6.39 -4.81
C VAL A 333 2.35 -6.73 -6.13
N LYS A 334 1.73 -6.39 -7.26
CA LYS A 334 2.29 -6.74 -8.57
C LYS A 334 2.18 -5.69 -9.64
N GLU A 335 3.14 -5.66 -10.55
CA GLU A 335 3.09 -4.80 -11.74
C GLU A 335 2.95 -3.29 -11.40
N ASN A 336 3.40 -2.85 -10.22
CA ASN A 336 3.34 -1.45 -9.82
C ASN A 336 4.66 -0.74 -10.16
N THR A 337 4.58 0.57 -10.39
CA THR A 337 5.74 1.45 -10.57
C THR A 337 5.88 2.38 -9.37
N PHE A 338 7.06 2.40 -8.77
CA PHE A 338 7.43 3.26 -7.65
C PHE A 338 8.52 4.21 -8.09
N SER A 339 8.35 5.52 -7.85
CA SER A 339 9.32 6.54 -8.26
C SER A 339 9.38 7.69 -7.27
N GLY A 340 10.58 7.97 -6.76
CA GLY A 340 10.84 9.13 -5.92
C GLY A 340 10.24 9.06 -4.52
N THR A 341 9.82 7.88 -4.04
CA THR A 341 9.33 7.69 -2.67
C THR A 341 10.39 8.15 -1.66
N ARG A 342 9.96 8.81 -0.59
CA ARG A 342 10.83 9.41 0.43
C ARG A 342 11.14 8.48 1.62
N ARG A 343 10.46 7.35 1.74
CA ARG A 343 10.75 6.26 2.67
C ARG A 343 10.65 4.92 1.94
N GLU A 344 10.07 3.90 2.57
CA GLU A 344 9.90 2.58 1.97
C GLU A 344 8.81 2.58 0.88
N ASP A 345 9.06 1.86 -0.20
CA ASP A 345 8.05 1.57 -1.22
C ASP A 345 7.05 0.53 -0.72
N ILE A 346 7.56 -0.53 -0.07
CA ILE A 346 6.74 -1.57 0.55
C ILE A 346 7.20 -1.78 1.98
N TYR A 347 6.32 -1.47 2.93
CA TYR A 347 6.54 -1.66 4.36
C TYR A 347 5.52 -2.65 4.91
N ILE A 348 5.94 -3.90 5.14
CA ILE A 348 5.09 -4.96 5.72
C ILE A 348 5.67 -5.38 7.06
N VAL A 349 5.00 -5.04 8.15
CA VAL A 349 5.54 -5.23 9.51
C VAL A 349 4.50 -5.83 10.43
N GLY A 350 4.76 -7.08 10.82
CA GLY A 350 4.14 -7.82 11.91
C GLY A 350 4.75 -7.50 13.28
N TRP A 351 4.11 -7.97 14.35
CA TRP A 351 4.57 -7.77 15.73
C TRP A 351 4.52 -9.06 16.55
N GLN A 352 5.25 -9.06 17.67
CA GLN A 352 5.19 -10.09 18.70
C GLN A 352 4.86 -9.45 20.04
N ASN A 353 3.92 -10.05 20.77
CA ASN A 353 3.68 -9.74 22.19
C ASN A 353 3.69 -11.03 23.01
N ASP A 354 4.38 -11.05 24.15
CA ASP A 354 4.50 -12.20 25.06
C ASP A 354 4.73 -13.56 24.36
N LYS A 355 5.66 -13.58 23.40
CA LYS A 355 6.05 -14.74 22.57
C LYS A 355 4.99 -15.24 21.58
N LYS A 356 3.84 -14.58 21.45
CA LYS A 356 2.89 -14.79 20.35
C LYS A 356 3.20 -13.79 19.24
N ALA A 357 3.66 -14.29 18.11
CA ALA A 357 3.97 -13.49 16.93
C ALA A 357 2.84 -13.56 15.91
N ALA A 358 2.50 -12.41 15.34
CA ALA A 358 1.53 -12.30 14.27
C ALA A 358 2.26 -12.21 12.93
N PHE A 359 2.23 -13.30 12.17
CA PHE A 359 2.84 -13.35 10.85
C PHE A 359 1.86 -12.91 9.77
N PHE A 360 2.30 -12.01 8.88
CA PHE A 360 1.63 -11.85 7.61
C PHE A 360 1.84 -13.10 6.78
N ASP A 361 0.75 -13.79 6.47
CA ASP A 361 0.83 -15.03 5.70
C ASP A 361 0.59 -14.81 4.21
N SER A 362 1.38 -15.49 3.38
CA SER A 362 1.19 -15.58 1.93
C SER A 362 1.28 -14.21 1.24
N VAL A 363 2.48 -13.63 1.27
CA VAL A 363 2.80 -12.36 0.61
C VAL A 363 3.43 -12.59 -0.77
N LYS A 364 3.01 -11.84 -1.79
CA LYS A 364 3.58 -11.90 -3.14
C LYS A 364 3.93 -10.48 -3.61
N ILE A 365 5.19 -10.24 -3.92
CA ILE A 365 5.73 -9.00 -4.48
C ILE A 365 6.34 -9.33 -5.84
N ILE A 366 5.59 -9.10 -6.91
CA ILE A 366 5.85 -9.70 -8.23
C ILE A 366 5.90 -8.66 -9.35
N ASP A 367 6.93 -8.70 -10.19
CA ASP A 367 7.02 -7.90 -11.42
C ASP A 367 6.82 -6.38 -11.21
N ASN A 368 7.26 -5.85 -10.07
CA ASN A 368 7.22 -4.41 -9.80
C ASN A 368 8.49 -3.70 -10.29
N GLU A 369 8.35 -2.43 -10.64
CA GLU A 369 9.46 -1.54 -11.00
C GLU A 369 9.70 -0.52 -9.87
N PHE A 370 10.76 -0.72 -9.10
CA PHE A 370 11.26 0.23 -8.10
C PHE A 370 12.34 1.10 -8.74
N LYS A 371 11.97 2.31 -9.13
CA LYS A 371 12.89 3.32 -9.68
C LYS A 371 13.66 4.00 -8.54
N GLU A 372 14.33 5.10 -8.87
CA GLU A 372 15.12 5.89 -7.93
C GLU A 372 14.29 6.38 -6.73
N SER A 373 14.79 6.12 -5.52
CA SER A 373 14.22 6.63 -4.27
C SER A 373 14.75 8.03 -3.97
N ASN A 374 13.92 8.92 -3.43
CA ASN A 374 14.33 10.26 -2.97
C ASN A 374 14.37 10.35 -1.45
N SER A 375 14.72 9.26 -0.77
CA SER A 375 14.75 9.21 0.68
C SER A 375 15.89 10.06 1.24
N PRO A 376 15.60 11.01 2.17
CA PRO A 376 16.65 11.74 2.89
C PRO A 376 17.34 10.87 3.94
N GLU A 377 16.76 9.72 4.29
CA GLU A 377 17.22 8.78 5.31
C GLU A 377 17.57 7.40 4.71
N ASP A 378 18.10 6.54 5.57
CA ASP A 378 18.62 5.21 5.26
C ASP A 378 17.52 4.12 5.24
N PHE A 379 16.44 4.36 4.48
CA PHE A 379 15.32 3.41 4.33
C PHE A 379 15.56 2.39 3.22
N ALA A 380 15.13 1.14 3.44
CA ALA A 380 15.14 0.12 2.39
C ALA A 380 13.92 0.26 1.47
N THR A 381 14.03 -0.17 0.22
CA THR A 381 12.91 -0.21 -0.73
C THR A 381 11.79 -1.12 -0.23
N ILE A 382 12.14 -2.34 0.17
CA ILE A 382 11.21 -3.31 0.78
C ILE A 382 11.68 -3.60 2.22
N VAL A 383 10.76 -3.45 3.17
CA VAL A 383 10.93 -3.85 4.58
C VAL A 383 9.91 -4.93 4.92
N LEU A 384 10.39 -6.09 5.35
CA LEU A 384 9.58 -7.19 5.85
C LEU A 384 9.90 -7.52 7.30
N SER A 385 8.88 -7.64 8.15
CA SER A 385 9.01 -8.12 9.53
C SER A 385 7.87 -9.06 9.87
N TYR A 386 8.16 -10.22 10.47
CA TYR A 386 7.15 -11.24 10.79
C TYR A 386 6.27 -11.60 9.57
N VAL A 387 6.92 -12.11 8.53
CA VAL A 387 6.25 -12.56 7.30
C VAL A 387 6.51 -14.05 7.08
N ASP A 388 5.45 -14.80 6.80
CA ASP A 388 5.48 -16.23 6.48
C ASP A 388 5.06 -16.44 5.02
N ARG A 389 5.77 -17.31 4.29
CA ARG A 389 5.48 -17.63 2.87
C ARG A 389 5.45 -16.38 1.99
N CYS A 390 6.61 -15.73 1.84
CA CYS A 390 6.76 -14.55 0.98
C CYS A 390 7.49 -14.88 -0.33
N LYS A 391 6.97 -14.36 -1.45
CA LYS A 391 7.60 -14.48 -2.77
C LYS A 391 7.90 -13.09 -3.34
N ILE A 392 9.17 -12.78 -3.51
CA ILE A 392 9.68 -11.57 -4.17
C ILE A 392 10.30 -11.99 -5.49
N ARG A 393 9.59 -11.79 -6.62
CA ARG A 393 10.02 -12.32 -7.92
C ARG A 393 9.83 -11.38 -9.09
N GLY A 394 10.77 -11.38 -10.04
CA GLY A 394 10.64 -10.63 -11.30
C GLY A 394 10.72 -9.12 -11.14
N ASN A 395 11.04 -8.60 -9.96
CA ASN A 395 11.09 -7.17 -9.71
C ASN A 395 12.40 -6.55 -10.21
N THR A 396 12.33 -5.28 -10.59
CA THR A 396 13.50 -4.46 -10.92
C THR A 396 13.69 -3.41 -9.84
N PHE A 397 14.90 -3.31 -9.29
CA PHE A 397 15.30 -2.35 -8.26
C PHE A 397 16.42 -1.46 -8.79
N LYS A 398 16.27 -0.14 -8.63
CA LYS A 398 17.28 0.84 -9.05
C LYS A 398 17.48 1.91 -7.99
N LYS A 399 18.74 2.27 -7.73
CA LYS A 399 19.13 3.51 -7.04
C LYS A 399 18.37 3.76 -5.73
N SER A 400 18.62 2.92 -4.74
CA SER A 400 18.14 3.16 -3.38
C SER A 400 19.21 2.89 -2.34
N PHE A 401 18.93 3.25 -1.09
CA PHE A 401 19.85 2.98 0.00
C PHE A 401 20.10 1.48 0.19
N ARG A 402 19.04 0.69 0.28
CA ARG A 402 19.06 -0.79 0.38
C ARG A 402 17.83 -1.32 -0.35
N HIS A 403 17.95 -2.41 -1.10
CA HIS A 403 16.78 -2.92 -1.82
C HIS A 403 15.85 -3.73 -0.91
N ILE A 404 16.34 -4.80 -0.27
CA ILE A 404 15.50 -5.65 0.59
C ILE A 404 16.09 -5.72 1.98
N PHE A 405 15.28 -5.35 2.97
CA PHE A 405 15.49 -5.60 4.38
C PHE A 405 14.44 -6.58 4.89
N PHE A 406 14.87 -7.61 5.64
CA PHE A 406 13.92 -8.46 6.36
C PHE A 406 14.38 -8.81 7.77
N LYS A 407 13.42 -9.08 8.64
CA LYS A 407 13.62 -9.55 10.02
C LYS A 407 12.51 -10.55 10.38
N GLN A 408 12.82 -11.60 11.14
CA GLN A 408 11.82 -12.57 11.60
C GLN A 408 10.88 -13.07 10.48
N CYS A 409 11.45 -13.45 9.34
CA CYS A 409 10.69 -13.96 8.20
C CYS A 409 11.00 -15.44 7.97
N ARG A 410 9.98 -16.21 7.57
CA ARG A 410 10.15 -17.62 7.24
C ARG A 410 9.58 -17.97 5.86
N LYS A 411 10.18 -18.96 5.19
CA LYS A 411 9.76 -19.43 3.85
C LYS A 411 9.75 -18.27 2.84
N LEU A 412 10.87 -17.55 2.77
CA LEU A 412 11.07 -16.37 1.93
C LEU A 412 11.79 -16.76 0.63
N GLU A 413 11.17 -16.50 -0.52
CA GLU A 413 11.77 -16.68 -1.83
C GLU A 413 12.09 -15.32 -2.46
N ILE A 414 13.36 -15.02 -2.73
CA ILE A 414 13.83 -13.83 -3.46
C ILE A 414 14.46 -14.31 -4.77
N LYS A 415 13.69 -14.35 -5.86
CA LYS A 415 14.13 -15.02 -7.10
C LYS A 415 13.86 -14.25 -8.36
N TYR A 416 14.75 -14.34 -9.34
CA TYR A 416 14.57 -13.75 -10.67
C TYR A 416 14.38 -12.23 -10.63
N ASN A 417 14.99 -11.55 -9.67
CA ASN A 417 14.98 -10.09 -9.58
C ASN A 417 16.25 -9.48 -10.20
N SER A 418 16.13 -8.24 -10.67
CA SER A 418 17.26 -7.42 -11.14
C SER A 418 17.50 -6.30 -10.13
N PHE A 419 18.70 -6.23 -9.59
CA PHE A 419 19.13 -5.21 -8.63
C PHE A 419 20.26 -4.37 -9.21
N GLU A 420 20.11 -3.05 -9.19
CA GLU A 420 21.09 -2.11 -9.74
C GLU A 420 21.29 -0.91 -8.79
N ASP A 421 22.54 -0.55 -8.54
CA ASP A 421 22.95 0.68 -7.84
C ASP A 421 22.37 0.83 -6.42
N SER A 422 22.65 -0.12 -5.53
CA SER A 422 22.35 0.05 -4.11
C SER A 422 23.47 0.79 -3.37
N ARG A 423 23.13 1.79 -2.54
CA ARG A 423 24.13 2.48 -1.71
C ARG A 423 24.75 1.55 -0.66
N ASN A 424 23.99 0.59 -0.12
CA ASN A 424 24.43 -0.41 0.85
C ASN A 424 24.33 -1.82 0.26
N GLU A 425 23.41 -2.66 0.76
CA GLU A 425 23.23 -4.06 0.35
C GLU A 425 22.03 -4.22 -0.59
N PHE A 426 22.10 -5.20 -1.49
CA PHE A 426 20.90 -5.61 -2.22
C PHE A 426 19.93 -6.33 -1.28
N ILE A 427 20.44 -7.29 -0.50
CA ILE A 427 19.64 -8.08 0.42
C ILE A 427 20.36 -8.15 1.76
N TYR A 428 19.67 -7.74 2.81
CA TYR A 428 20.19 -7.75 4.18
C TYR A 428 19.12 -8.16 5.17
N ASN A 429 19.50 -8.97 6.15
CA ASN A 429 18.74 -9.13 7.38
C ASN A 429 19.62 -8.80 8.58
N THR A 430 18.98 -8.35 9.66
CA THR A 430 19.68 -8.13 10.93
C THR A 430 19.87 -9.44 11.69
N ALA A 431 20.96 -9.53 12.46
CA ALA A 431 21.13 -10.57 13.46
C ALA A 431 20.01 -10.49 14.52
N LEU A 432 19.70 -11.63 15.15
CA LEU A 432 18.71 -11.73 16.22
C LEU A 432 19.18 -10.98 17.48
N THR A 433 18.28 -10.28 18.14
CA THR A 433 18.51 -9.71 19.48
C THR A 433 18.05 -10.68 20.58
N SER A 434 18.33 -10.38 21.86
CA SER A 434 17.90 -11.23 22.98
C SER A 434 16.38 -11.39 23.12
N SER A 435 15.61 -10.44 22.58
CA SER A 435 14.15 -10.45 22.53
C SER A 435 13.58 -11.20 21.32
N ASP A 436 14.42 -11.57 20.36
CA ASP A 436 14.03 -12.23 19.12
C ASP A 436 13.94 -13.75 19.31
N ASN A 437 12.94 -14.38 18.68
CA ASN A 437 12.84 -15.83 18.63
C ASN A 437 13.73 -16.39 17.52
N THR A 438 14.50 -17.43 17.81
CA THR A 438 15.40 -18.09 16.85
C THR A 438 14.69 -18.88 15.76
N ASP A 439 13.44 -19.28 16.00
CA ASP A 439 12.68 -20.16 15.09
C ASP A 439 11.90 -19.36 14.03
N PHE A 440 11.96 -18.03 14.09
CA PHE A 440 11.17 -17.14 13.23
C PHE A 440 11.96 -16.60 12.04
N LEU A 441 13.21 -17.07 11.84
CA LEU A 441 14.08 -16.67 10.75
C LEU A 441 14.68 -17.90 10.05
N GLU A 442 13.92 -18.49 9.13
CA GLU A 442 14.26 -19.77 8.52
C GLU A 442 13.72 -19.96 7.08
N ASP A 443 14.29 -20.92 6.35
CA ASP A 443 13.85 -21.28 4.99
C ASP A 443 13.88 -20.08 4.02
N VAL A 444 15.07 -19.52 3.81
CA VAL A 444 15.30 -18.38 2.91
C VAL A 444 16.00 -18.82 1.64
N ASP A 445 15.40 -18.56 0.48
CA ASP A 445 15.91 -18.95 -0.84
C ASP A 445 16.14 -17.70 -1.71
N ILE A 446 17.41 -17.36 -1.91
CA ILE A 446 17.86 -16.23 -2.75
C ILE A 446 18.50 -16.80 -4.00
N SER A 447 17.76 -16.83 -5.11
CA SER A 447 18.21 -17.55 -6.29
C SER A 447 17.90 -16.92 -7.63
N ASN A 448 18.80 -17.11 -8.61
CA ASN A 448 18.62 -16.65 -9.99
C ASN A 448 18.42 -15.12 -10.11
N ASN A 449 19.07 -14.34 -9.25
CA ASN A 449 19.02 -12.88 -9.33
C ASN A 449 20.22 -12.31 -10.10
N ILE A 450 20.03 -11.15 -10.72
CA ILE A 450 21.11 -10.34 -11.32
C ILE A 450 21.33 -9.13 -10.41
N MET A 451 22.58 -8.89 -10.03
CA MET A 451 22.95 -7.92 -8.99
C MET A 451 24.18 -7.14 -9.43
N ILE A 452 24.05 -5.82 -9.62
CA ILE A 452 25.11 -4.97 -10.17
C ILE A 452 25.23 -3.70 -9.33
N ASN A 453 26.45 -3.41 -8.87
CA ASN A 453 26.81 -2.22 -8.09
C ASN A 453 26.12 -2.13 -6.72
N SER A 454 26.83 -2.56 -5.68
CA SER A 454 26.44 -2.31 -4.29
C SER A 454 27.57 -1.62 -3.53
N GLY A 455 27.25 -0.58 -2.75
CA GLY A 455 28.26 0.07 -1.91
C GLY A 455 28.80 -0.86 -0.82
N ARG A 456 27.97 -1.75 -0.27
CA ARG A 456 28.37 -2.77 0.73
C ARG A 456 28.22 -4.19 0.17
N VAL A 457 28.12 -5.18 1.06
CA VAL A 457 27.92 -6.59 0.73
C VAL A 457 26.71 -6.73 -0.20
N GLY A 458 26.79 -7.58 -1.23
CA GLY A 458 25.64 -7.81 -2.11
C GLY A 458 24.52 -8.56 -1.39
N ILE A 459 24.84 -9.72 -0.82
CA ILE A 459 23.93 -10.54 -0.02
C ILE A 459 24.55 -10.75 1.36
N PHE A 460 23.90 -10.25 2.41
CA PHE A 460 24.34 -10.44 3.78
C PHE A 460 23.25 -11.13 4.61
N LEU A 461 23.51 -12.40 4.97
CA LEU A 461 22.63 -13.20 5.82
C LEU A 461 23.19 -13.39 7.22
N GLN A 462 22.33 -13.27 8.23
CA GLN A 462 22.70 -13.32 9.65
C GLN A 462 21.68 -14.14 10.46
N SER A 463 22.14 -15.02 11.34
CA SER A 463 21.27 -15.80 12.25
C SER A 463 20.14 -16.59 11.57
N ILE A 464 20.35 -17.02 10.32
CA ILE A 464 19.33 -17.74 9.54
C ILE A 464 19.53 -19.25 9.65
N THR A 465 18.45 -19.99 9.83
CA THR A 465 18.43 -21.47 9.74
C THR A 465 17.87 -21.91 8.39
N ARG A 466 18.56 -22.83 7.69
CA ARG A 466 18.14 -23.36 6.37
C ARG A 466 18.00 -22.26 5.32
N PHE A 467 19.08 -21.99 4.60
CA PHE A 467 19.10 -20.99 3.54
C PHE A 467 19.78 -21.49 2.28
N PHE A 468 19.35 -20.94 1.15
CA PHE A 468 19.91 -21.21 -0.18
C PHE A 468 20.31 -19.89 -0.83
N ILE A 469 21.57 -19.81 -1.28
CA ILE A 469 22.06 -18.75 -2.17
C ILE A 469 22.52 -19.45 -3.45
N ASP A 470 21.68 -19.47 -4.48
CA ASP A 470 21.85 -20.33 -5.66
C ASP A 470 21.76 -19.55 -6.99
N LYS A 471 22.71 -19.75 -7.90
CA LYS A 471 22.63 -19.21 -9.28
C LYS A 471 22.49 -17.68 -9.38
N ASN A 472 23.00 -16.93 -8.43
CA ASN A 472 23.01 -15.47 -8.53
C ASN A 472 24.21 -14.99 -9.37
N ASN A 473 24.00 -13.98 -10.20
CA ASN A 473 25.05 -13.31 -10.98
C ASN A 473 25.30 -11.92 -10.40
N ILE A 474 26.40 -11.79 -9.66
CA ILE A 474 26.73 -10.65 -8.81
C ILE A 474 27.99 -9.96 -9.36
N ARG A 475 27.94 -8.63 -9.52
CA ARG A 475 29.06 -7.84 -10.01
C ARG A 475 29.22 -6.55 -9.22
N ASN A 476 30.47 -6.12 -9.04
CA ASN A 476 30.81 -4.81 -8.49
C ASN A 476 30.18 -4.54 -7.11
N THR A 477 30.38 -5.44 -6.15
CA THR A 477 29.91 -5.24 -4.78
C THR A 477 31.00 -4.67 -3.89
N SER A 478 30.62 -4.11 -2.75
CA SER A 478 31.53 -3.58 -1.72
C SER A 478 32.34 -2.36 -2.19
N LEU A 479 31.72 -1.50 -3.00
CA LEU A 479 32.39 -0.34 -3.61
C LEU A 479 32.74 0.78 -2.61
N GLU A 480 32.14 0.83 -1.43
CA GLU A 480 32.41 1.87 -0.40
C GLU A 480 33.85 1.78 0.15
N ALA A 481 34.41 0.57 0.27
CA ALA A 481 35.75 0.38 0.82
C ALA A 481 36.46 -0.84 0.23
N ASP A 482 37.68 -0.63 -0.28
CA ASP A 482 38.49 -1.67 -0.89
C ASP A 482 38.93 -2.75 0.11
N ASN A 483 38.73 -4.00 -0.29
CA ASN A 483 39.16 -5.20 0.42
C ASN A 483 38.61 -5.35 1.86
N GLN A 484 37.54 -4.65 2.23
CA GLN A 484 36.99 -4.70 3.59
C GLN A 484 35.79 -5.64 3.75
N ARG A 485 34.97 -5.80 2.70
CA ARG A 485 33.71 -6.55 2.74
C ARG A 485 33.63 -7.56 1.60
N SER A 486 32.94 -8.66 1.81
CA SER A 486 32.78 -9.74 0.83
C SER A 486 31.53 -9.53 -0.04
N ALA A 487 31.45 -10.20 -1.20
CA ALA A 487 30.29 -10.06 -2.08
C ALA A 487 29.07 -10.78 -1.53
N ILE A 488 29.26 -12.02 -1.05
CA ILE A 488 28.30 -12.78 -0.26
C ILE A 488 28.89 -13.00 1.13
N LEU A 489 28.17 -12.60 2.17
CA LEU A 489 28.56 -12.78 3.57
C LEU A 489 27.47 -13.53 4.33
N VAL A 490 27.86 -14.60 5.02
CA VAL A 490 27.00 -15.33 5.96
C VAL A 490 27.62 -15.27 7.35
N GLY A 491 26.87 -14.74 8.30
CA GLY A 491 27.35 -14.48 9.65
C GLY A 491 26.40 -14.86 10.78
N SER A 492 26.81 -14.50 11.99
CA SER A 492 25.97 -14.43 13.20
C SER A 492 25.16 -15.71 13.50
N ALA A 493 25.83 -16.85 13.62
CA ALA A 493 25.19 -18.14 13.95
C ALA A 493 24.21 -18.69 12.91
N SER A 494 24.31 -18.25 11.65
CA SER A 494 23.57 -18.89 10.56
C SER A 494 23.96 -20.36 10.41
N LYS A 495 23.00 -21.22 10.03
CA LYS A 495 23.21 -22.67 9.95
C LYS A 495 22.41 -23.37 8.87
N GLU A 496 22.87 -24.57 8.50
CA GLU A 496 22.20 -25.47 7.52
C GLU A 496 22.05 -24.82 6.13
N GLY A 497 23.08 -24.09 5.70
CA GLY A 497 23.08 -23.30 4.48
C GLY A 497 23.71 -23.98 3.28
N TYR A 498 23.24 -23.63 2.09
CA TYR A 498 23.82 -24.05 0.81
C TYR A 498 24.10 -22.83 -0.07
N ILE A 499 25.37 -22.61 -0.43
CA ILE A 499 25.79 -21.54 -1.33
C ILE A 499 26.40 -22.19 -2.57
N ARG A 500 25.67 -22.18 -3.70
CA ARG A 500 26.13 -22.87 -4.91
C ARG A 500 25.81 -22.18 -6.22
N ASP A 501 26.59 -22.52 -7.25
CA ASP A 501 26.34 -22.10 -8.63
C ASP A 501 26.28 -20.58 -8.82
N ASN A 502 26.81 -19.79 -7.88
CA ASN A 502 26.84 -18.33 -7.99
C ASN A 502 28.04 -17.89 -8.82
N ARG A 503 27.85 -16.79 -9.53
CA ARG A 503 28.92 -16.07 -10.23
C ARG A 503 29.15 -14.72 -9.57
N VAL A 504 30.38 -14.45 -9.15
CA VAL A 504 30.78 -13.14 -8.61
C VAL A 504 31.94 -12.61 -9.44
N ARG A 505 31.83 -11.35 -9.90
CA ARG A 505 32.95 -10.60 -10.51
C ARG A 505 33.21 -9.34 -9.71
N MET A 506 34.45 -9.18 -9.27
CA MET A 506 34.86 -7.97 -8.55
C MET A 506 35.06 -6.82 -9.54
N SER A 507 35.04 -5.58 -9.04
CA SER A 507 35.33 -4.43 -9.89
C SER A 507 36.77 -4.48 -10.42
N THR A 508 36.98 -4.05 -11.66
CA THR A 508 38.31 -3.91 -12.27
C THR A 508 38.88 -2.49 -12.14
N THR A 509 38.00 -1.50 -11.93
CA THR A 509 38.33 -0.07 -11.94
C THR A 509 38.06 0.62 -10.60
N GLU A 510 37.32 -0.01 -9.69
CA GLU A 510 36.95 0.55 -8.38
C GLU A 510 37.42 -0.36 -7.23
N ASN A 511 36.98 -0.02 -6.01
CA ASN A 511 37.18 -0.82 -4.80
C ASN A 511 36.66 -2.24 -5.00
N LYS A 512 37.40 -3.22 -4.45
CA LYS A 512 37.11 -4.65 -4.68
C LYS A 512 36.61 -5.30 -3.40
N ASN A 513 35.69 -6.27 -3.53
CA ASN A 513 35.30 -7.12 -2.43
C ASN A 513 36.49 -7.99 -1.94
N LYS A 514 36.52 -8.24 -0.63
CA LYS A 514 37.54 -9.03 0.08
C LYS A 514 37.52 -10.49 -0.37
N TYR A 515 36.37 -11.16 -0.22
CA TYR A 515 36.11 -12.49 -0.77
C TYR A 515 34.89 -12.47 -1.68
N GLY A 516 34.82 -13.42 -2.61
CA GLY A 516 33.59 -13.69 -3.35
C GLY A 516 32.51 -14.25 -2.43
N ILE A 517 32.88 -15.23 -1.59
CA ILE A 517 32.01 -15.80 -0.55
C ILE A 517 32.77 -15.87 0.78
N GLU A 518 32.17 -15.39 1.86
CA GLU A 518 32.69 -15.50 3.21
C GLU A 518 31.62 -16.06 4.16
N VAL A 519 31.95 -17.15 4.86
CA VAL A 519 31.13 -17.73 5.93
C VAL A 519 31.93 -17.67 7.23
N THR A 520 31.40 -16.92 8.21
CA THR A 520 32.13 -16.64 9.46
C THR A 520 32.25 -17.85 10.39
N PRO A 521 33.22 -17.86 11.33
CA PRO A 521 33.40 -18.94 12.30
C PRO A 521 32.21 -19.19 13.24
N THR A 522 31.34 -18.20 13.41
CA THR A 522 30.15 -18.33 14.26
C THR A 522 29.04 -19.17 13.62
N CYS A 523 29.11 -19.43 12.31
CA CYS A 523 28.12 -20.23 11.59
C CYS A 523 28.37 -21.73 11.75
N SER A 524 27.39 -22.57 11.36
CA SER A 524 27.56 -24.04 11.38
C SER A 524 26.87 -24.75 10.21
N ASN A 525 27.44 -25.88 9.77
CA ASN A 525 26.86 -26.73 8.71
C ASN A 525 26.48 -25.94 7.45
N VAL A 526 27.39 -25.11 6.96
CA VAL A 526 27.22 -24.37 5.69
C VAL A 526 28.08 -25.02 4.61
N GLN A 527 27.45 -25.45 3.53
CA GLN A 527 28.10 -26.03 2.37
C GLN A 527 28.27 -24.98 1.27
N VAL A 528 29.49 -24.88 0.73
CA VAL A 528 29.79 -24.04 -0.44
C VAL A 528 30.24 -24.94 -1.60
N PHE A 529 29.62 -24.82 -2.77
CA PHE A 529 29.89 -25.72 -3.90
C PHE A 529 29.72 -25.07 -5.27
N ASN A 530 30.61 -25.38 -6.21
CA ASN A 530 30.47 -25.01 -7.63
C ASN A 530 30.20 -23.51 -7.89
N ASN A 531 30.90 -22.62 -7.20
CA ASN A 531 30.77 -21.18 -7.40
C ASN A 531 31.95 -20.65 -8.24
N ASP A 532 31.67 -19.78 -9.21
CA ASP A 532 32.66 -19.07 -10.02
C ASP A 532 32.79 -17.63 -9.51
N VAL A 533 33.61 -17.43 -8.48
CA VAL A 533 33.63 -16.20 -7.68
C VAL A 533 35.02 -15.59 -7.56
N GLU A 534 35.07 -14.28 -7.56
CA GLU A 534 36.30 -13.49 -7.40
C GLU A 534 36.27 -12.68 -6.10
N GLY A 535 37.44 -12.50 -5.49
CA GLY A 535 37.67 -11.58 -4.39
C GLY A 535 39.15 -11.23 -4.29
N LYS A 536 39.46 -10.04 -3.78
CA LYS A 536 40.83 -9.49 -3.76
C LYS A 536 41.75 -10.23 -2.79
N THR A 537 41.24 -10.64 -1.62
CA THR A 537 41.99 -11.47 -0.66
C THR A 537 41.91 -12.94 -1.02
N GLY A 538 40.77 -13.41 -1.52
CA GLY A 538 40.59 -14.78 -1.98
C GLY A 538 39.21 -15.00 -2.59
N CYS A 539 38.99 -16.16 -3.20
CA CYS A 539 37.69 -16.46 -3.83
C CYS A 539 36.63 -16.85 -2.79
N VAL A 540 36.95 -17.80 -1.92
CA VAL A 540 36.04 -18.38 -0.92
C VAL A 540 36.75 -18.54 0.41
N LEU A 541 36.08 -18.14 1.50
CA LEU A 541 36.47 -18.44 2.87
C LEU A 541 35.30 -19.09 3.61
N VAL A 542 35.47 -20.32 4.09
CA VAL A 542 34.47 -21.03 4.92
C VAL A 542 35.12 -21.42 6.24
N SER A 543 34.72 -20.74 7.32
CA SER A 543 35.28 -20.97 8.65
C SER A 543 34.26 -21.53 9.65
N SER A 544 33.03 -21.79 9.21
CA SER A 544 31.95 -22.32 10.05
C SER A 544 32.24 -23.72 10.59
N SER A 545 31.75 -24.00 11.81
CA SER A 545 31.74 -25.36 12.38
C SER A 545 31.03 -26.35 11.46
N ALA A 546 31.62 -27.52 11.17
CA ALA A 546 31.07 -28.54 10.28
C ALA A 546 30.72 -28.09 8.84
N GLY A 547 31.06 -26.86 8.45
CA GLY A 547 30.95 -26.39 7.07
C GLY A 547 32.15 -26.82 6.23
N PHE A 548 31.98 -26.83 4.92
CA PHE A 548 33.02 -27.27 3.99
C PHE A 548 32.80 -26.71 2.58
N VAL A 549 33.88 -26.66 1.81
CA VAL A 549 33.86 -26.35 0.37
C VAL A 549 33.93 -27.67 -0.39
N GLY A 550 32.85 -28.07 -1.06
CA GLY A 550 32.76 -29.38 -1.70
C GLY A 550 31.33 -29.89 -1.86
N PHE A 551 31.19 -31.18 -2.14
CA PHE A 551 29.89 -31.83 -2.36
C PHE A 551 29.74 -33.14 -1.60
N PHE A 552 28.49 -33.61 -1.48
CA PHE A 552 28.20 -34.94 -0.99
C PHE A 552 28.16 -35.94 -2.14
N ALA A 553 28.80 -37.08 -1.95
CA ALA A 553 28.73 -38.25 -2.83
C ALA A 553 28.31 -39.48 -2.02
N TYR A 554 27.93 -40.56 -2.71
CA TYR A 554 27.58 -41.84 -2.09
C TYR A 554 28.44 -42.93 -2.71
N ASP A 555 29.06 -43.77 -1.88
CA ASP A 555 29.75 -44.94 -2.39
C ASP A 555 28.77 -46.07 -2.75
N THR A 556 29.28 -47.14 -3.34
CA THR A 556 28.46 -48.28 -3.79
C THR A 556 27.70 -48.98 -2.66
N ASN A 557 28.07 -48.74 -1.40
CA ASN A 557 27.39 -49.27 -0.22
C ASN A 557 26.35 -48.29 0.35
N GLY A 558 26.14 -47.14 -0.29
CA GLY A 558 25.22 -46.10 0.16
C GLY A 558 25.78 -45.19 1.26
N VAL A 559 27.08 -45.28 1.59
CA VAL A 559 27.67 -44.41 2.62
C VAL A 559 27.84 -43.01 2.06
N LYS A 560 27.25 -42.02 2.75
CA LYS A 560 27.40 -40.60 2.44
C LYS A 560 28.84 -40.15 2.73
N ARG A 561 29.48 -39.52 1.75
CA ARG A 561 30.84 -38.99 1.83
C ARG A 561 30.87 -37.50 1.52
N LYS A 562 31.69 -36.73 2.24
CA LYS A 562 32.11 -35.38 1.87
C LYS A 562 33.27 -35.48 0.90
N VAL A 563 33.19 -34.80 -0.24
CA VAL A 563 34.26 -34.69 -1.23
C VAL A 563 34.73 -33.24 -1.30
N THR A 564 36.02 -33.01 -1.02
CA THR A 564 36.67 -31.69 -0.99
C THR A 564 37.94 -31.68 -1.86
N ILE A 565 38.52 -30.51 -2.09
CA ILE A 565 39.83 -30.36 -2.75
C ILE A 565 40.84 -29.93 -1.69
N ASP A 566 41.97 -30.63 -1.58
CA ASP A 566 43.06 -30.26 -0.67
C ASP A 566 43.97 -29.16 -1.25
N ASN A 567 44.98 -28.73 -0.49
CA ASN A 567 45.92 -27.67 -0.90
C ASN A 567 46.79 -28.06 -2.11
N ASN A 568 46.85 -29.34 -2.48
CA ASN A 568 47.58 -29.83 -3.65
C ASN A 568 46.66 -29.98 -4.88
N GLY A 569 45.38 -29.63 -4.76
CA GLY A 569 44.40 -29.78 -5.83
C GLY A 569 43.83 -31.21 -5.96
N THR A 570 44.04 -32.08 -4.98
CA THR A 570 43.57 -33.47 -5.02
C THR A 570 42.17 -33.59 -4.40
N LEU A 571 41.31 -34.41 -5.03
CA LEU A 571 40.01 -34.74 -4.45
C LEU A 571 40.20 -35.68 -3.25
N VAL A 572 39.68 -35.26 -2.10
CA VAL A 572 39.69 -36.03 -0.85
C VAL A 572 38.25 -36.40 -0.52
N SER A 573 38.01 -37.67 -0.16
CA SER A 573 36.70 -38.11 0.33
C SER A 573 36.78 -38.60 1.77
N SER A 574 35.82 -38.21 2.61
CA SER A 574 35.69 -38.68 3.99
C SER A 574 34.24 -39.08 4.29
N PRO A 575 34.00 -40.14 5.10
CA PRO A 575 32.66 -40.49 5.55
C PRO A 575 32.07 -39.36 6.42
N VAL A 576 30.75 -39.17 6.35
CA VAL A 576 30.01 -38.11 7.05
C VAL A 576 29.36 -38.60 8.32
#